data_AF-A0A9E4HQ79-F1
#
_entry.id   AF-A0A9E4HQ79-F1
#
_cell.length_a   1.000
_cell.length_b   1.000
_cell.length_c   1.000
_cell.angle_alpha   90.00
_cell.angle_beta   90.00
_cell.angle_gamma   90.00
#
_symmetry.space_group_name_H-M   'P 1'
#
loop_
_entity.id
_entity.type
_entity.pdbx_description
1 polymer ?
#
loop_
_entity_poly.entity_id
_entity_poly.type
_entity_poly.pdbx_seq_one_letter_code
_entity_poly.pdbx_strand_id
1 'polypeptide(L)'
;MAALTAYDWPGNVRELQNVLAGVAVGAPARGRVGPEALPARVSRAVAETRPTLEAARRDFDRQFVREALSRAGGRRTYAARELGLTRQGLAKLVKRLDL
;
A
#
# COMPACT_ATOMS: atom_id res chain seq x y z
N MET A 1 4.62 5.84 10.24
CA MET A 1 3.62 4.78 10.52
C MET A 1 3.87 3.51 9.74
N ALA A 2 4.10 3.56 8.42
CA ALA A 2 4.32 2.37 7.58
C ALA A 2 5.30 1.32 8.14
N ALA A 3 6.42 1.75 8.75
CA ALA A 3 7.40 0.86 9.39
C ALA A 3 6.86 0.06 10.56
N LEU A 4 6.09 0.72 11.42
CA LEU A 4 5.54 0.12 12.62
C LEU A 4 4.40 -0.85 12.29
N THR A 5 3.71 -0.64 11.16
CA THR A 5 2.63 -1.51 10.69
C THR A 5 3.12 -2.66 9.81
N ALA A 6 4.28 -2.53 9.17
CA ALA A 6 4.85 -3.56 8.29
C ALA A 6 5.67 -4.62 9.04
N TYR A 7 6.08 -4.35 10.29
CA TYR A 7 6.84 -5.29 11.10
C TYR A 7 5.90 -6.14 11.96
N ASP A 8 6.13 -7.45 12.01
CA ASP A 8 5.20 -8.41 12.64
C ASP A 8 5.29 -8.47 14.18
N TRP A 9 6.22 -7.74 14.80
CA TRP A 9 6.39 -7.67 16.27
C TRP A 9 6.35 -9.05 16.97
N PRO A 10 7.33 -9.93 16.72
CA PRO A 10 7.36 -11.28 17.32
C PRO A 10 7.36 -11.24 18.86
N GLY A 11 7.87 -10.17 19.48
CA GLY A 11 7.82 -9.94 20.92
C GLY A 11 6.53 -9.30 21.46
N ASN A 12 5.46 -9.24 20.66
CA ASN A 12 4.18 -8.59 20.97
C ASN A 12 4.32 -7.06 21.23
N VAL A 13 3.28 -6.45 21.83
CA VAL A 13 3.20 -5.02 22.17
C VAL A 13 4.36 -4.53 23.04
N ARG A 14 4.97 -5.41 23.85
CA ARG A 14 6.14 -5.07 24.68
C ARG A 14 7.35 -4.70 23.82
N GLU A 15 7.56 -5.39 22.71
CA GLU A 15 8.66 -5.07 21.81
C GLU A 15 8.43 -3.71 21.13
N LEU A 16 7.20 -3.43 20.70
CA LEU A 16 6.82 -2.11 20.17
C LEU A 16 7.06 -1.00 21.20
N GLN A 17 6.63 -1.20 22.45
CA GLN A 17 6.84 -0.24 23.53
C GLN A 17 8.33 0.03 23.77
N ASN A 18 9.16 -1.02 23.81
CA ASN A 18 10.60 -0.88 24.00
C ASN A 18 11.26 -0.10 22.86
N VAL A 19 10.85 -0.36 21.62
CA VAL A 19 11.35 0.37 20.45
C VAL A 19 10.93 1.85 20.51
N LEU A 20 9.66 2.14 20.80
CA LEU A 20 9.18 3.51 20.91
C LEU A 20 9.83 4.27 22.07
N ALA A 21 10.04 3.61 23.21
CA ALA A 21 10.74 4.19 24.35
C ALA A 21 12.19 4.53 24.00
N GLY A 22 12.91 3.62 23.34
CA GLY A 22 14.29 3.87 22.90
C GLY A 22 14.39 5.02 21.89
N VAL A 23 13.44 5.10 20.96
CA VAL A 23 13.33 6.21 20.00
C VAL A 23 13.06 7.54 20.71
N ALA A 24 12.17 7.55 21.71
CA ALA A 24 11.80 8.76 22.44
C ALA A 24 12.99 9.37 23.22
N VAL A 25 13.92 8.54 23.71
CA VAL A 25 15.14 9.01 24.41
C VAL A 25 16.03 9.86 23.50
N GLY A 26 16.14 9.49 22.22
CA GLY A 26 16.95 10.23 21.24
C GLY A 26 16.15 11.25 20.40
N ALA A 27 14.85 11.37 20.63
CA ALA A 27 13.98 12.22 19.82
C ALA A 27 14.16 13.70 20.17
N PRO A 28 14.04 14.60 19.17
CA PRO A 28 14.02 16.04 19.44
C PRO A 28 12.78 16.41 20.25
N ALA A 29 12.90 17.43 21.12
CA ALA A 29 11.79 17.92 21.95
C ALA A 29 10.57 18.39 21.15
N ARG A 30 10.77 18.75 19.88
CA ARG A 30 9.71 19.08 18.90
C ARG A 30 10.11 18.56 17.53
N GLY A 31 9.11 18.19 16.73
CA GLY A 31 9.30 17.78 15.34
C GLY A 31 8.79 16.37 15.07
N ARG A 32 9.16 15.82 13.92
CA ARG A 32 8.82 14.45 13.52
C ARG A 32 10.06 13.58 13.62
N VAL A 33 9.88 12.39 14.20
CA VAL A 33 10.89 11.35 14.17
C VAL A 33 10.70 10.54 12.88
N GLY A 34 11.73 10.54 12.04
CA GLY A 34 11.74 9.76 10.80
C GLY A 34 12.09 8.28 11.03
N PRO A 35 11.89 7.43 10.00
CA PRO A 35 12.19 6.00 10.07
C PRO A 35 13.66 5.67 10.33
N GLU A 36 14.58 6.61 10.12
CA GLU A 36 16.00 6.50 10.43
C GLU A 36 16.30 6.34 11.93
N ALA A 37 15.40 6.80 12.80
CA ALA A 37 15.53 6.60 14.24
C ALA A 37 15.08 5.20 14.70
N LEU A 38 14.39 4.43 13.84
CA LEU A 38 13.95 3.09 14.16
C LEU A 38 15.11 2.09 14.04
N PRO A 39 15.12 1.01 14.86
CA PRO A 39 16.08 -0.07 14.70
C PRO A 39 16.05 -0.63 13.28
N ALA A 40 17.22 -1.02 12.76
CA ALA A 40 17.41 -1.51 11.38
C ALA A 40 16.42 -2.62 10.98
N ARG A 41 16.06 -3.51 11.92
CA ARG A 41 15.07 -4.59 11.68
C ARG A 41 13.65 -4.07 11.37
N VAL A 42 13.25 -2.98 12.02
CA VAL A 42 11.92 -2.36 11.84
C VAL A 42 11.93 -1.46 10.60
N SER A 43 13.02 -0.71 10.37
CA SER A 43 13.14 0.13 9.18
C SER A 43 13.32 -0.68 7.89
N ARG A 44 13.98 -1.85 7.95
CA ARG A 44 14.12 -2.77 6.81
C ARG A 44 12.79 -3.41 6.38
N ALA A 45 11.87 -3.65 7.31
CA ALA A 45 10.52 -4.08 6.96
C ALA A 45 9.79 -3.09 6.03
N VAL A 46 10.11 -1.78 6.10
CA VAL A 46 9.63 -0.79 5.12
C VAL A 46 10.30 -0.94 3.76
N ALA A 47 11.62 -1.16 3.76
CA ALA A 47 12.37 -1.27 2.52
C ALA A 47 11.92 -2.48 1.69
N GLU A 48 11.59 -3.59 2.36
CA GLU A 48 11.05 -4.80 1.75
C GLU A 48 9.57 -4.66 1.35
N THR A 49 8.82 -3.72 1.96
CA THR A 49 7.44 -3.40 1.60
C THR A 49 7.30 -2.23 0.62
N ARG A 50 8.40 -1.67 0.08
CA ARG A 50 8.28 -0.67 -0.99
C ARG A 50 7.68 -1.35 -2.22
N PRO A 51 6.47 -0.95 -2.66
CA PRO A 51 5.87 -1.57 -3.83
C PRO A 51 6.77 -1.31 -5.03
N THR A 52 6.98 -2.33 -5.85
CA THR A 52 7.60 -2.14 -7.16
C THR A 52 6.72 -1.20 -7.98
N LEU A 53 7.30 -0.51 -8.98
CA LEU A 53 6.51 0.32 -9.90
C LEU A 53 5.38 -0.51 -10.54
N GLU A 54 5.64 -1.78 -10.82
CA GLU A 54 4.65 -2.72 -11.34
C GLU A 54 3.52 -3.00 -10.35
N ALA A 55 3.84 -3.27 -9.07
CA ALA A 55 2.83 -3.49 -8.03
C ALA A 55 1.96 -2.24 -7.83
N ALA A 56 2.58 -1.06 -7.74
CA ALA A 56 1.88 0.21 -7.64
C ALA A 56 0.96 0.47 -8.85
N ARG A 57 1.43 0.14 -10.06
CA ARG A 57 0.61 0.25 -11.28
C ARG A 57 -0.56 -0.73 -11.25
N ARG A 58 -0.34 -1.97 -10.81
CA ARG A 58 -1.38 -2.99 -10.70
C ARG A 58 -2.47 -2.58 -9.71
N ASP A 59 -2.09 -2.04 -8.55
CA ASP A 59 -3.04 -1.57 -7.54
C ASP A 59 -3.85 -0.37 -8.03
N PHE A 60 -3.17 0.59 -8.68
CA PHE A 60 -3.84 1.72 -9.31
C PHE A 60 -4.83 1.25 -10.38
N ASP A 61 -4.40 0.40 -11.32
CA ASP A 61 -5.26 -0.16 -12.36
C ASP A 61 -6.46 -0.89 -11.73
N ARG A 62 -6.25 -1.66 -10.66
CA ARG A 62 -7.30 -2.43 -9.95
C ARG A 62 -8.33 -1.52 -9.29
N GLN A 63 -7.88 -0.45 -8.63
CA GLN A 63 -8.77 0.53 -8.03
C GLN A 63 -9.59 1.25 -9.11
N PHE A 64 -8.93 1.76 -10.15
CA PHE A 64 -9.57 2.54 -11.20
C PHE A 64 -10.62 1.73 -11.98
N VAL A 65 -10.30 0.47 -12.30
CA VAL A 65 -11.24 -0.43 -13.00
C VAL A 65 -12.45 -0.77 -12.12
N ARG A 66 -12.26 -1.02 -10.81
CA ARG A 66 -13.39 -1.26 -9.90
C ARG A 66 -14.33 -0.08 -9.84
N GLU A 67 -13.79 1.13 -9.69
CA GLU A 67 -14.61 2.33 -9.57
C GLU A 67 -15.41 2.58 -10.86
N ALA A 68 -14.78 2.41 -12.03
CA ALA A 68 -15.48 2.51 -13.31
C ALA A 68 -16.58 1.43 -13.46
N LEU A 69 -16.31 0.18 -13.05
CA LEU A 69 -17.32 -0.88 -13.04
C LEU A 69 -18.49 -0.57 -12.09
N SER A 70 -18.21 0.02 -10.93
CA SER A 70 -19.21 0.45 -9.95
C SER A 70 -20.08 1.58 -10.50
N ARG A 71 -19.47 2.63 -11.08
CA ARG A 71 -20.18 3.75 -11.72
C ARG A 71 -21.04 3.28 -12.90
N ALA A 72 -20.56 2.29 -13.65
CA ALA A 72 -21.29 1.69 -14.76
C ALA A 72 -22.45 0.77 -14.33
N GLY A 73 -22.63 0.49 -13.04
CA GLY A 73 -23.64 -0.45 -12.54
C GLY A 73 -23.52 -1.84 -13.14
N GLY A 74 -22.29 -2.33 -13.35
CA GLY A 74 -22.03 -3.64 -13.97
C GLY A 74 -22.11 -3.67 -15.50
N ARG A 75 -22.50 -2.58 -16.17
CA ARG A 75 -22.52 -2.49 -17.64
C ARG A 75 -21.09 -2.36 -18.19
N ARG A 76 -20.41 -3.49 -18.40
CA ARG A 76 -19.01 -3.56 -18.86
C ARG A 76 -18.71 -2.70 -20.10
N THR A 77 -19.65 -2.57 -21.04
CA THR A 77 -19.46 -1.72 -22.23
C THR A 77 -19.35 -0.23 -21.88
N TYR A 78 -20.11 0.23 -20.88
CA TYR A 78 -20.05 1.62 -20.41
C TYR A 78 -18.75 1.88 -19.66
N ALA A 79 -18.35 0.98 -18.74
CA ALA A 79 -17.07 1.07 -18.04
C ALA A 79 -15.88 1.06 -19.03
N ALA A 80 -15.95 0.24 -20.08
CA ALA A 80 -14.90 0.19 -21.09
C ALA A 80 -14.78 1.54 -21.82
N ARG A 81 -15.91 2.13 -22.24
CA ARG A 81 -15.94 3.43 -22.90
C ARG A 81 -15.41 4.55 -21.99
N GLU A 82 -15.79 4.54 -20.72
CA GLU A 82 -15.30 5.49 -19.72
C GLU A 82 -13.78 5.40 -19.55
N LEU A 83 -13.25 4.18 -19.53
CA LEU A 83 -11.81 3.92 -19.44
C LEU A 83 -11.06 4.10 -20.76
N GLY A 84 -11.72 4.48 -21.86
CA GLY A 84 -11.11 4.59 -23.20
C GLY A 84 -10.67 3.24 -23.79
N LEU A 85 -11.24 2.13 -23.31
CA LEU A 85 -10.92 0.76 -23.70
C LEU A 85 -12.00 0.19 -24.61
N THR A 86 -11.62 -0.77 -25.45
CA THR A 86 -12.59 -1.66 -26.07
C THR A 86 -13.19 -2.60 -25.03
N ARG A 87 -14.39 -3.14 -25.26
CA ARG A 87 -15.01 -4.15 -24.38
C ARG A 87 -14.09 -5.37 -24.17
N GLN A 88 -13.39 -5.80 -25.22
CA GLN A 88 -12.40 -6.88 -25.17
C GLN A 88 -11.17 -6.49 -24.34
N GLY A 89 -10.69 -5.24 -24.48
CA GLY A 89 -9.59 -4.69 -23.69
C GLY A 89 -9.91 -4.67 -22.20
N LEU A 90 -11.11 -4.20 -21.84
CA LEU A 90 -11.58 -4.26 -20.45
C LEU A 90 -11.66 -5.69 -19.94
N ALA A 91 -12.18 -6.64 -20.72
CA ALA A 91 -12.28 -8.03 -20.30
C ALA A 91 -10.90 -8.66 -20.02
N LYS A 92 -9.91 -8.39 -20.87
CA LYS A 92 -8.51 -8.81 -20.65
C LYS A 92 -7.93 -8.16 -19.40
N LEU A 93 -8.19 -6.87 -19.20
CA LEU A 93 -7.69 -6.12 -18.04
C LEU A 93 -8.27 -6.65 -16.73
N VAL A 94 -9.59 -6.87 -16.67
CA VAL A 94 -10.29 -7.46 -15.51
C VAL A 94 -9.73 -8.84 -15.18
N LYS A 95 -9.53 -9.70 -16.19
CA LYS A 95 -8.91 -11.03 -16.00
C LYS A 95 -7.49 -10.92 -15.45
N ARG A 96 -6.67 -9.99 -15.95
CA ARG A 96 -5.28 -9.77 -15.48
C ARG A 96 -5.23 -9.24 -14.04
N LEU A 97 -6.26 -8.50 -13.62
CA LEU A 97 -6.33 -7.88 -12.30
C LEU A 97 -7.07 -8.74 -11.26
N ASP A 98 -7.56 -9.93 -11.63
CA ASP A 98 -8.39 -10.80 -10.78
C ASP A 98 -9.56 -10.03 -10.14
N LEU A 99 -10.36 -9.39 -10.99
CA LEU A 99 -11.56 -8.61 -10.66
C LEU A 99 -12.85 -9.25 -11.15
#